data_AF-A0A246BF30-F1
#
_entry.id   AF-A0A246BF30-F1
#
_cell.length_a   1.000
_cell.length_b   1.000
_cell.length_c   1.000
_cell.angle_alpha   90.00
_cell.angle_beta   90.00
_cell.angle_gamma   90.00
#
_symmetry.space_group_name_H-M   'P 1'
#
loop_
_entity.id
_entity.type
_entity.pdbx_description
1 polymer ?
#
loop_
_entity_poly.entity_id
_entity_poly.type
_entity_poly.pdbx_seq_one_letter_code
_entity_poly.pdbx_strand_id
1 'polypeptide(L)'
;MSDPAVTFPAPARIPYPGGCVLEPGPYALDYLLRWRADVTVRGTLHPDTPVFPLLRALLADPAAHGLSPAEAGAARDRFLELAGQALTAEGGQRAWLEREFR
;
A
#
# COMPACT_ATOMS: atom_id res chain seq x y z
N MET A 1 16.85 16.35 -5.59
CA MET A 1 15.84 15.27 -5.64
C MET A 1 14.59 15.82 -4.98
N SER A 2 13.50 15.98 -5.74
CA SER A 2 12.23 16.43 -5.16
C SER A 2 11.67 15.36 -4.23
N ASP A 3 11.15 15.77 -3.07
CA ASP A 3 10.50 14.87 -2.14
C ASP A 3 9.27 14.21 -2.81
N PRO A 4 9.00 12.91 -2.60
CA PRO A 4 7.84 12.26 -3.19
C PRO A 4 6.55 12.93 -2.71
N ALA A 5 5.62 13.20 -3.64
CA ALA A 5 4.35 13.84 -3.29
C ALA A 5 3.46 13.00 -2.35
N VAL A 6 3.70 11.69 -2.27
CA VAL A 6 3.05 10.77 -1.35
C VAL A 6 4.11 9.90 -0.68
N THR A 7 4.15 9.89 0.65
CA THR A 7 5.08 9.08 1.44
C THR A 7 4.34 8.31 2.52
N PHE A 8 4.82 7.09 2.82
CA PHE A 8 4.32 6.21 3.87
C PHE A 8 5.44 5.22 4.21
N PRO A 9 5.47 4.67 5.44
CA PRO A 9 6.49 3.70 5.83
C PRO A 9 6.32 2.37 5.10
N ALA A 10 7.32 1.50 5.17
CA ALA A 10 7.13 0.11 4.77
C ALA A 10 6.23 -0.61 5.80
N PRO A 11 5.36 -1.54 5.38
CA PRO A 11 4.62 -2.36 6.32
C PRO A 11 5.59 -3.15 7.20
N ALA A 12 5.35 -3.12 8.51
CA ALA A 12 6.09 -3.94 9.45
C ALA A 12 5.78 -5.44 9.24
N ARG A 13 6.42 -6.31 10.03
CA ARG A 13 6.16 -7.75 10.02
C ARG A 13 4.65 -8.02 10.11
N ILE A 14 4.13 -8.78 9.16
CA ILE A 14 2.72 -9.15 9.11
C ILE A 14 2.43 -10.07 10.31
N PRO A 15 1.45 -9.74 11.18
CA PRO A 15 1.20 -10.46 12.41
C PRO A 15 0.41 -11.74 12.15
N TYR A 16 1.01 -12.70 11.44
CA TYR A 16 0.39 -13.97 11.12
C TYR A 16 0.12 -14.78 12.42
N PRO A 17 -1.15 -15.04 12.79
CA PRO A 17 -1.50 -15.64 14.08
C PRO A 17 -1.14 -17.13 14.18
N GLY A 18 -0.79 -17.78 13.07
CA GLY A 18 -0.60 -19.22 13.01
C GLY A 18 -1.94 -19.99 13.08
N GLY A 19 -2.01 -21.12 12.40
CA GLY A 19 -3.17 -22.01 12.43
C GLY A 19 -3.15 -23.00 11.27
N CYS A 20 -3.67 -24.21 11.48
CA CYS A 20 -3.68 -25.28 10.46
C CYS A 20 -4.58 -25.01 9.24
N VAL A 21 -5.33 -23.89 9.24
CA VAL A 21 -6.37 -23.60 8.24
C VAL A 21 -6.06 -22.31 7.45
N LEU A 22 -5.23 -21.42 7.99
CA LEU A 22 -4.94 -20.15 7.35
C LEU A 22 -3.68 -20.32 6.50
N GLU A 23 -3.74 -19.96 5.23
CA GLU A 23 -2.53 -19.91 4.40
C GLU A 23 -1.86 -18.52 4.60
N PRO A 24 -0.53 -18.46 4.82
CA PRO A 24 0.16 -17.22 5.16
C PRO A 24 0.10 -16.17 4.04
N GLY A 25 0.18 -16.57 2.78
CA GLY A 25 0.12 -15.67 1.63
C GLY A 25 -1.23 -14.93 1.48
N PRO A 26 -2.37 -15.64 1.40
CA PRO A 26 -3.70 -15.01 1.36
C PRO A 26 -4.00 -14.14 2.59
N TYR A 27 -3.57 -14.56 3.78
CA TYR A 27 -3.68 -13.75 4.98
C TYR A 27 -2.87 -12.44 4.86
N ALA A 28 -1.63 -12.54 4.39
CA ALA A 28 -0.77 -11.39 4.18
C ALA A 28 -1.36 -10.40 3.17
N LEU A 29 -1.96 -10.89 2.09
CA LEU A 29 -2.67 -10.04 1.12
C LEU A 29 -3.82 -9.28 1.79
N ASP A 30 -4.72 -9.99 2.47
CA ASP A 30 -5.88 -9.42 3.15
C ASP A 30 -5.48 -8.44 4.28
N TYR A 31 -4.37 -8.70 4.97
CA TYR A 31 -3.77 -7.76 5.90
C TYR A 31 -3.29 -6.48 5.20
N LEU A 32 -2.51 -6.60 4.12
CA LEU A 32 -1.93 -5.46 3.39
C LEU A 32 -2.99 -4.56 2.75
N LEU A 33 -4.14 -5.11 2.34
CA LEU A 33 -5.27 -4.32 1.80
C LEU A 33 -5.98 -3.48 2.87
N ARG A 34 -5.83 -3.83 4.15
CA ARG A 34 -6.42 -3.12 5.30
C ARG A 34 -5.37 -2.43 6.16
N TRP A 35 -4.09 -2.59 5.84
CA TRP A 35 -2.98 -2.05 6.60
C TRP A 35 -3.04 -0.51 6.63
N ARG A 36 -2.78 0.02 7.82
CA ARG A 36 -2.86 1.44 8.15
C ARG A 36 -1.48 1.95 8.55
N ALA A 37 -1.18 3.16 8.10
CA ALA A 37 0.05 3.85 8.45
C ALA A 37 -0.13 5.37 8.35
N ASP A 38 0.82 6.10 8.90
CA ASP A 38 0.92 7.53 8.66
C ASP A 38 1.31 7.77 7.20
N VAL A 39 0.46 8.51 6.47
CA VAL A 39 0.67 8.86 5.06
C VAL A 39 0.83 10.36 4.96
N THR A 40 1.87 10.83 4.27
CA THR A 40 1.99 12.25 3.94
C THR A 40 1.60 12.45 2.48
N VAL A 41 0.68 13.38 2.20
CA VAL A 41 0.28 13.79 0.84
C VAL A 41 0.57 15.27 0.70
N ARG A 42 1.47 15.66 -0.22
CA ARG A 42 1.88 17.05 -0.45
C ARG A 42 2.30 17.79 0.84
N GLY A 43 3.00 17.09 1.73
CA GLY A 43 3.43 17.64 3.03
C GLY A 43 2.35 17.68 4.11
N THR A 44 1.10 17.25 3.81
CA THR A 44 0.04 17.11 4.80
C THR A 44 0.05 15.70 5.37
N LEU A 45 0.18 15.57 6.69
CA LEU A 45 0.15 14.30 7.40
C LEU A 45 -1.30 13.80 7.57
N HIS A 46 -1.54 12.57 7.16
CA HIS A 46 -2.75 11.80 7.39
C HIS A 46 -2.40 10.62 8.31
N PRO A 47 -2.63 10.74 9.63
CA PRO A 47 -2.27 9.70 10.58
C PRO A 47 -3.17 8.47 10.45
N ASP A 48 -2.64 7.29 10.80
CA ASP A 48 -3.38 6.02 10.86
C ASP A 48 -4.30 5.79 9.63
N THR A 49 -3.81 6.05 8.43
CA THR A 49 -4.64 6.04 7.22
C THR A 49 -4.53 4.68 6.51
N PRO A 50 -5.65 4.09 6.06
CA PRO A 50 -5.60 2.84 5.31
C PRO A 50 -4.95 3.11 3.94
N VAL A 51 -3.74 2.61 3.74
CA VAL A 51 -2.86 3.04 2.64
C VAL A 51 -3.44 2.62 1.29
N PHE A 52 -3.87 1.35 1.16
CA PHE A 52 -4.42 0.85 -0.10
C PHE A 52 -5.70 1.58 -0.55
N PRO A 53 -6.73 1.76 0.31
CA PRO A 53 -7.90 2.58 -0.03
C PRO A 53 -7.56 4.02 -0.41
N LEU A 54 -6.62 4.67 0.29
CA LEU A 54 -6.18 6.01 -0.06
C LEU A 54 -5.57 6.03 -1.47
N LEU A 55 -4.64 5.12 -1.77
CA LEU A 55 -4.00 5.05 -3.09
C LEU A 55 -5.01 4.84 -4.22
N ARG A 56 -6.06 4.03 -3.99
CA ARG A 56 -7.16 3.89 -4.96
C ARG A 56 -7.89 5.21 -5.19
N ALA A 57 -8.15 6.00 -4.14
CA ALA A 57 -8.76 7.32 -4.29
C ALA A 57 -7.84 8.29 -5.04
N LEU A 58 -6.54 8.31 -4.72
CA LEU A 58 -5.55 9.15 -5.40
C LEU A 58 -5.42 8.80 -6.89
N LEU A 59 -5.52 7.52 -7.25
CA LEU A 59 -5.49 7.07 -8.65
C LEU A 59 -6.80 7.39 -9.38
N ALA A 60 -7.93 7.35 -8.69
CA ALA A 60 -9.24 7.62 -9.28
C ALA A 60 -9.42 9.10 -9.61
N ASP A 61 -8.99 10.01 -8.73
CA ASP A 61 -9.05 11.45 -8.97
C ASP A 61 -7.83 12.19 -8.39
N PRO A 62 -6.66 12.13 -9.06
CA PRO A 62 -5.44 12.75 -8.54
C PRO A 62 -5.57 14.27 -8.38
N ALA A 63 -6.39 14.92 -9.23
CA ALA A 63 -6.57 16.37 -9.21
C ALA A 63 -7.28 16.86 -7.94
N ALA A 64 -8.26 16.12 -7.40
CA ALA A 64 -8.91 16.45 -6.13
C ALA A 64 -7.94 16.45 -4.93
N HIS A 65 -6.82 15.74 -5.06
CA HIS A 65 -5.77 15.68 -4.06
C HIS A 65 -4.54 16.56 -4.40
N GLY A 66 -4.65 17.40 -5.43
CA GLY A 66 -3.55 18.26 -5.88
C GLY A 66 -2.35 17.48 -6.42
N LEU A 67 -2.55 16.25 -6.91
CA LEU A 67 -1.54 15.39 -7.48
C LEU A 67 -1.67 15.35 -9.01
N SER A 68 -0.55 15.11 -9.67
CA SER A 68 -0.51 14.72 -11.08
C SER A 68 -0.78 13.21 -11.20
N PRO A 69 -1.28 12.71 -12.34
CA PRO A 69 -1.42 11.27 -12.58
C PRO A 69 -0.11 10.49 -12.36
N ALA A 70 1.02 11.08 -12.74
CA ALA A 70 2.35 10.49 -12.52
C ALA A 70 2.71 10.38 -11.02
N GLU A 71 2.30 11.34 -10.20
CA GLU A 71 2.57 11.34 -8.76
C GLU A 71 1.71 10.28 -8.04
N ALA A 72 0.44 10.15 -8.41
CA ALA A 72 -0.41 9.07 -7.93
C ALA A 72 0.08 7.69 -8.38
N GLY A 73 0.54 7.56 -9.64
CA GLY A 73 1.16 6.34 -10.16
C GLY A 73 2.42 5.96 -9.37
N ALA A 74 3.31 6.92 -9.11
CA ALA A 74 4.51 6.68 -8.30
C ALA A 74 4.19 6.24 -6.87
N ALA A 75 3.11 6.75 -6.27
CA ALA A 75 2.64 6.31 -4.96
C ALA A 75 2.18 4.85 -4.97
N ARG A 76 1.42 4.45 -6.01
CA ARG A 76 1.04 3.05 -6.25
C ARG A 76 2.26 2.16 -6.41
N ASP A 77 3.21 2.54 -7.26
CA ASP A 77 4.40 1.73 -7.54
C ASP A 77 5.26 1.52 -6.28
N ARG A 78 5.40 2.56 -5.44
CA ARG A 78 6.03 2.45 -4.12
C ARG A 78 5.29 1.48 -3.20
N PHE A 79 3.95 1.50 -3.18
CA PHE A 79 3.19 0.54 -2.40
C PHE A 79 3.40 -0.90 -2.90
N LEU A 80 3.35 -1.12 -4.22
CA LEU A 80 3.58 -2.43 -4.82
C LEU A 80 4.99 -2.97 -4.54
N GLU A 81 5.99 -2.09 -4.46
CA GLU A 81 7.34 -2.45 -4.05
C GLU A 81 7.39 -2.87 -2.58
N LEU A 82 6.97 -1.99 -1.66
CA LEU A 82 7.11 -2.22 -0.22
C LEU A 82 6.19 -3.33 0.29
N ALA A 83 4.90 -3.28 -0.06
CA ALA A 83 3.92 -4.29 0.31
C ALA A 83 4.17 -5.60 -0.44
N GLY A 84 4.67 -5.55 -1.67
CA GLY A 84 5.04 -6.75 -2.44
C GLY A 84 6.19 -7.53 -1.80
N GLN A 85 7.19 -6.84 -1.25
CA GLN A 85 8.26 -7.47 -0.47
C GLN A 85 7.71 -8.17 0.78
N ALA A 86 6.86 -7.49 1.56
CA ALA A 86 6.23 -8.08 2.74
C ALA A 86 5.32 -9.27 2.39
N LEU A 87 4.56 -9.19 1.31
CA LEU A 87 3.70 -10.27 0.84
C LEU A 87 4.52 -11.50 0.39
N THR A 88 5.61 -11.27 -0.34
CA THR A 88 6.48 -12.35 -0.84
C THR A 88 7.16 -13.08 0.32
N ALA A 89 7.53 -12.37 1.39
CA ALA A 89 8.09 -12.97 2.60
C ALA A 89 7.14 -13.97 3.28
N GLU A 90 5.82 -13.77 3.16
CA GLU A 90 4.79 -14.66 3.68
C GLU A 90 4.32 -15.71 2.65
N GLY A 91 5.01 -15.84 1.51
CA GLY A 91 4.70 -16.83 0.47
C GLY A 91 3.63 -16.38 -0.54
N GLY A 92 3.24 -15.10 -0.53
CA GLY A 92 2.39 -14.51 -1.57
C GLY A 92 3.17 -14.03 -2.79
N GLN A 93 2.48 -13.35 -3.70
CA GLN A 93 3.08 -12.80 -4.93
C GLN A 93 2.67 -11.34 -5.13
N ARG A 94 3.63 -10.47 -5.52
CA ARG A 94 3.35 -9.07 -5.86
C ARG A 94 2.20 -8.91 -6.86
N ALA A 95 2.11 -9.80 -7.85
CA ALA A 95 1.04 -9.81 -8.85
C ALA A 95 -0.37 -9.89 -8.24
N TRP A 96 -0.52 -10.43 -7.03
CA TRP A 96 -1.81 -10.43 -6.34
C TRP A 96 -2.21 -9.02 -5.91
N LEU A 97 -1.30 -8.23 -5.33
CA LEU A 97 -1.55 -6.82 -5.00
C LEU A 97 -1.81 -5.97 -6.24
N GLU A 98 -1.07 -6.22 -7.33
CA GLU A 98 -1.23 -5.50 -8.60
C GLU A 98 -2.64 -5.67 -9.18
N ARG A 99 -3.25 -6.85 -9.01
CA ARG A 99 -4.61 -7.13 -9.47
C ARG A 99 -5.67 -6.34 -8.69
N GLU A 100 -5.41 -6.00 -7.43
CA GLU A 100 -6.37 -5.26 -6.59
C GLU A 100 -6.51 -3.78 -7.00
N PHE A 101 -5.55 -3.25 -7.77
CA PHE A 101 -5.61 -1.90 -8.35
C PHE A 101 -6.31 -1.84 -9.72
N ARG A 102 -6.79 -2.97 -10.24
CA ARG A 102 -7.44 -3.05 -11.55
C ARG A 102 -8.90 -2.61 -11.53
#